data_AF-A0A0T6AX49-F1
#
_entry.id   AF-A0A0T6AX49-F1
#
_cell.length_a   1.000
_cell.length_b   1.000
_cell.length_c   1.000
_cell.angle_alpha   90.00
_cell.angle_beta   90.00
_cell.angle_gamma   90.00
#
_symmetry.space_group_name_H-M   'P 1'
#
loop_
_entity.id
_entity.type
_entity.pdbx_description
1 polymer ?
#
loop_
_entity_poly.entity_id
_entity_poly.type
_entity_poly.pdbx_seq_one_letter_code
_entity_poly.pdbx_strand_id
1 'polypeptide(L)'
;MGLTFNFCRCGFKLFKQGYKSGIRLYSEKIVPLDESTVIGRIVLFMNNKYIEPNTNSKVNYELKDSAKYSINNVIDKFKSNQANHISNLKSDDIEELLRTLKYENYTSNKYHFKRLMQIIDAECCTRLDYLDSATILRILNEFTQSVPNRIREYQFYNKAIDRLISEVGFLSKEELLQTIFYIGLEKKSKNAQVMLRKCMQKLTKEDIESLSVEELCIICNSTFKTSTKIRNRQILENVKKTINDKLYLLKDTALFIILVKTLRHNRYQDEDVLNTISSTIFFNKTHQFYYAPA
;
A
#
# COMPACT_ATOMS: atom_id res chain seq x y z
N MET A 1 -1.86 -17.88 -44.48
CA MET A 1 -1.64 -16.43 -44.32
C MET A 1 -1.76 -16.09 -42.85
N GLY A 2 -0.64 -15.97 -42.14
CA GLY A 2 -0.61 -15.62 -40.72
C GLY A 2 -0.03 -14.21 -40.55
N LEU A 3 -0.88 -13.24 -40.19
CA LEU A 3 -0.44 -11.89 -39.86
C LEU A 3 0.03 -11.87 -38.40
N THR A 4 1.34 -12.01 -38.20
CA THR A 4 1.99 -11.67 -36.94
C THR A 4 1.98 -10.17 -36.75
N PHE A 5 1.10 -9.66 -35.88
CA PHE A 5 1.12 -8.28 -35.42
C PHE A 5 2.37 -8.06 -34.55
N ASN A 6 3.40 -7.47 -35.15
CA ASN A 6 4.53 -6.89 -34.43
C ASN A 6 4.05 -5.63 -33.69
N PHE A 7 3.62 -5.80 -32.44
CA PHE A 7 3.34 -4.67 -31.57
C PHE A 7 4.63 -3.89 -31.30
N CYS A 8 4.62 -2.65 -31.79
CA CYS A 8 5.68 -1.67 -31.71
C CYS A 8 6.21 -1.51 -30.26
N ARG A 9 7.53 -1.62 -30.11
CA ARG A 9 8.28 -1.26 -28.89
C ARG A 9 8.30 0.27 -28.73
N CYS A 10 7.15 0.90 -28.48
CA CYS A 10 7.13 2.25 -27.93
C CYS A 10 7.37 2.16 -26.43
N GLY A 11 8.63 2.39 -26.05
CA GLY A 11 9.08 2.41 -24.67
C GLY A 11 8.42 3.54 -23.88
N PHE A 12 7.49 3.20 -23.00
CA PHE A 12 7.20 4.00 -21.82
C PHE A 12 8.45 4.02 -20.93
N LYS A 13 9.30 5.04 -21.09
CA LYS A 13 10.33 5.43 -20.11
C LYS A 13 9.65 6.10 -18.91
N LEU A 14 8.85 5.36 -18.16
CA LEU A 14 8.45 5.73 -16.81
C LEU A 14 8.63 4.46 -15.97
N PHE A 15 9.55 4.52 -15.00
CA PHE A 15 10.11 3.42 -14.20
C PHE A 15 11.24 2.58 -14.84
N LYS A 16 12.37 3.23 -15.14
CA LYS A 16 13.69 2.59 -14.99
C LYS A 16 14.40 3.18 -13.77
N GLN A 17 14.12 2.64 -12.59
CA GLN A 17 15.10 2.63 -11.51
C GLN A 17 15.77 1.26 -11.55
N GLY A 18 16.85 1.17 -12.32
CA GLY A 18 17.79 0.06 -12.22
C GLY A 18 18.67 0.30 -10.99
N TYR A 19 18.70 -0.65 -10.06
CA TYR A 19 19.69 -0.65 -9.00
C TYR A 19 20.63 -1.83 -9.18
N LYS A 20 21.87 -1.49 -9.52
CA LYS A 20 23.03 -2.36 -9.38
C LYS A 20 23.23 -2.63 -7.89
N SER A 21 23.51 -3.88 -7.58
CA SER A 21 23.96 -4.37 -6.27
C SER A 21 25.24 -3.64 -5.86
N GLY A 22 25.15 -2.86 -4.79
CA GLY A 22 26.26 -2.19 -4.13
C GLY A 22 25.71 -1.52 -2.88
N ILE A 23 26.31 -1.80 -1.73
CA ILE A 23 25.96 -1.19 -0.45
C ILE A 23 26.17 0.33 -0.61
N ARG A 24 25.08 1.07 -0.78
CA ARG A 24 25.05 2.54 -0.75
C ARG A 24 24.24 2.98 0.45
N LEU A 25 24.92 3.20 1.57
CA LEU A 25 24.49 4.20 2.53
C LEU A 25 24.78 5.55 1.87
N TYR A 26 23.78 6.38 1.55
CA TYR A 26 23.83 7.87 1.52
C TYR A 26 22.57 8.47 0.84
N SER A 27 21.93 9.41 1.56
CA SER A 27 20.94 10.41 1.15
C SER A 27 19.66 9.97 0.41
N GLU A 28 18.82 9.14 1.03
CA GLU A 28 17.44 8.99 0.55
C GLU A 28 16.52 9.99 1.26
N LYS A 29 15.93 10.92 0.50
CA LYS A 29 14.81 11.74 0.99
C LYS A 29 13.66 10.77 1.29
N ILE A 30 13.09 10.85 2.49
CA ILE A 30 11.81 10.21 2.77
C ILE A 30 10.80 10.92 1.86
N VAL A 31 10.28 10.20 0.86
CA VAL A 31 9.22 10.73 0.01
C VAL A 31 7.92 10.50 0.78
N PRO A 32 7.19 11.55 1.15
CA PRO A 32 5.92 11.37 1.85
C PRO A 32 4.96 10.57 0.97
N LEU A 33 4.19 9.68 1.61
CA LEU A 33 3.10 9.00 0.95
C LEU A 33 1.91 9.96 0.85
N ASP A 34 1.79 10.61 -0.29
CA ASP A 34 0.71 11.54 -0.60
C ASP A 34 -0.15 11.03 -1.79
N GLU A 35 -1.18 11.80 -2.11
CA GLU A 35 -2.09 11.55 -3.24
C GLU A 35 -1.39 11.63 -4.61
N SER A 36 -0.13 12.05 -4.70
CA SER A 36 0.60 12.06 -5.97
C SER A 36 1.10 10.66 -6.35
N THR A 37 1.21 9.74 -5.38
CA THR A 37 1.72 8.38 -5.59
C THR A 37 0.63 7.33 -5.47
N VAL A 38 0.72 6.26 -6.27
CA VAL A 38 -0.20 5.10 -6.18
C VAL A 38 -0.22 4.51 -4.77
N ILE A 39 0.95 4.35 -4.16
CA ILE A 39 1.06 3.77 -2.81
C ILE A 39 0.42 4.70 -1.79
N GLY A 40 0.68 6.01 -1.86
CA GLY A 40 0.06 6.98 -0.96
C GLY A 40 -1.46 7.04 -1.10
N ARG A 41 -2.01 7.01 -2.31
CA ARG A 41 -3.47 6.90 -2.52
C ARG A 41 -4.07 5.65 -1.89
N ILE A 42 -3.43 4.49 -2.07
CA ILE A 42 -3.90 3.24 -1.49
C ILE A 42 -3.84 3.30 0.05
N VAL A 43 -2.77 3.85 0.62
CA VAL A 43 -2.64 4.03 2.07
C VAL A 43 -3.70 4.99 2.60
N LEU A 44 -3.95 6.12 1.93
CA LEU A 44 -5.03 7.06 2.30
C LEU A 44 -6.41 6.40 2.24
N PHE A 45 -6.67 5.61 1.20
CA PHE A 45 -7.89 4.82 1.09
C PHE A 45 -8.04 3.84 2.26
N MET A 46 -6.99 3.08 2.59
CA MET A 46 -7.02 2.15 3.73
C MET A 46 -7.24 2.87 5.05
N ASN A 47 -6.59 4.03 5.25
CA ASN A 47 -6.77 4.85 6.44
C ASN A 47 -8.24 5.28 6.59
N ASN A 48 -8.81 5.87 5.54
CA ASN A 48 -10.17 6.38 5.57
C ASN A 48 -11.22 5.27 5.70
N LYS A 49 -10.96 4.09 5.13
CA LYS A 49 -11.96 3.01 5.07
C LYS A 49 -11.88 2.04 6.26
N TYR A 50 -10.67 1.67 6.68
CA TYR A 50 -10.48 0.55 7.62
C TYR A 50 -9.95 0.98 8.97
N ILE A 51 -9.27 2.12 9.06
CA ILE A 51 -8.55 2.52 10.28
C ILE A 51 -9.30 3.64 10.99
N GLU A 52 -9.78 4.65 10.26
CA GLU A 52 -10.48 5.80 10.83
C GLU A 52 -11.78 6.15 10.08
N PRO A 53 -12.78 5.24 10.00
CA PRO A 53 -14.01 5.50 9.25
C PRO A 53 -14.87 6.67 9.80
N ASN A 54 -14.53 7.26 10.95
CA ASN A 54 -15.32 8.29 11.65
C ASN A 54 -14.54 9.56 12.04
N THR A 55 -13.32 9.77 11.54
CA THR A 55 -12.59 11.02 11.79
C THR A 55 -12.68 11.91 10.56
N ASN A 56 -13.55 12.92 10.62
CA ASN A 56 -13.56 13.96 9.60
C ASN A 56 -12.15 14.54 9.48
N SER A 57 -11.57 14.39 8.30
CA SER A 57 -10.30 14.95 7.88
C SER A 57 -10.19 16.42 8.33
N LYS A 58 -9.14 16.71 9.12
CA LYS A 58 -8.88 17.91 9.95
C LYS A 58 -9.31 17.85 11.42
N VAL A 59 -9.20 16.71 12.08
CA VAL A 59 -9.08 16.78 13.54
C VAL A 59 -7.65 17.20 13.86
N ASN A 60 -7.49 18.47 14.25
CA ASN A 60 -6.54 18.84 15.29
C ASN A 60 -6.87 17.95 16.49
N TYR A 61 -6.34 16.72 16.52
CA TYR A 61 -6.42 15.89 17.70
C TYR A 61 -5.49 16.55 18.70
N GLU A 62 -6.08 17.42 19.52
CA GLU A 62 -5.55 17.68 20.84
C GLU A 62 -5.40 16.31 21.49
N LEU A 63 -4.18 15.77 21.41
CA LEU A 63 -3.73 14.66 22.24
C LEU A 63 -4.24 14.95 23.64
N LYS A 64 -4.90 13.98 24.29
CA LYS A 64 -5.16 14.11 25.73
C LYS A 64 -3.82 14.45 26.38
N ASP A 65 -3.77 15.54 27.13
CA ASP A 65 -2.50 16.12 27.62
C ASP A 65 -1.61 15.08 28.34
N SER A 66 -2.22 14.07 28.96
CA SER A 66 -1.54 12.93 29.59
C SER A 66 -0.80 12.01 28.61
N ALA A 67 -1.36 11.68 27.45
CA ALA A 67 -0.73 10.85 26.44
C ALA A 67 0.41 11.61 25.74
N LYS A 68 0.18 12.89 25.42
CA LYS A 68 1.21 13.80 24.89
C LYS A 68 2.40 13.91 25.83
N TYR A 69 2.13 14.09 27.13
CA TYR A 69 3.16 14.16 28.16
C TYR A 69 3.95 12.83 28.27
N SER A 70 3.26 11.69 28.28
CA SER A 70 3.90 10.36 28.32
C SER A 70 4.82 10.13 27.13
N ILE A 71 4.34 10.42 25.92
CA ILE A 71 5.08 10.22 24.66
C ILE A 71 6.27 11.17 24.56
N ASN A 72 6.08 12.46 24.87
CA ASN A 72 7.18 13.42 24.90
C ASN A 72 8.24 13.04 25.94
N ASN A 73 7.82 12.53 27.10
CA ASN A 73 8.74 12.03 28.12
C ASN A 73 9.51 10.79 27.62
N VAL A 74 8.87 9.86 26.91
CA VAL A 74 9.56 8.73 26.26
C VAL A 74 10.56 9.21 25.21
N ILE A 75 10.19 10.18 24.38
CA ILE A 75 11.06 10.75 23.34
C ILE A 75 12.25 11.50 23.97
N ASP A 76 12.02 12.28 25.02
CA ASP A 76 13.08 13.04 25.71
C ASP A 76 14.02 12.12 26.50
N LYS A 77 13.48 11.06 27.13
CA LYS A 77 14.28 9.98 27.72
C LYS A 77 15.08 9.21 26.67
N PHE A 78 14.55 9.09 25.45
CA PHE A 78 15.28 8.48 24.35
C PHE A 78 16.46 9.36 23.91
N LYS A 79 16.27 10.68 23.82
CA LYS A 79 17.36 11.63 23.53
C LYS A 79 18.45 11.56 24.61
N SER A 80 18.10 11.28 25.86
CA SER A 80 19.06 11.10 26.97
C SER A 80 19.63 9.67 27.10
N ASN A 81 19.48 8.81 26.08
CA ASN A 81 19.98 7.42 26.03
C ASN A 81 19.32 6.42 27.00
N GLN A 82 18.16 6.74 27.57
CA GLN A 82 17.43 5.86 28.50
C GLN A 82 16.36 5.03 27.76
N ALA A 83 16.81 4.09 26.92
CA ALA A 83 15.96 3.28 26.03
C ALA A 83 15.01 2.28 26.73
N ASN A 84 15.15 2.06 28.04
CA ASN A 84 14.46 0.99 28.77
C ASN A 84 12.99 1.29 29.12
N HIS A 85 12.42 2.41 28.66
CA HIS A 85 11.06 2.82 29.02
C HIS A 85 9.98 2.41 28.02
N ILE A 86 10.37 1.94 26.83
CA ILE A 86 9.41 1.54 25.78
C ILE A 86 8.67 0.24 26.16
N SER A 87 9.30 -0.65 26.94
CA SER A 87 8.69 -1.89 27.43
C SER A 87 7.47 -1.67 28.34
N ASN A 88 7.34 -0.50 28.94
CA ASN A 88 6.25 -0.17 29.86
C ASN A 88 5.01 0.42 29.15
N LEU A 89 5.12 0.72 27.87
CA LEU A 89 4.02 1.27 27.07
C LEU A 89 2.97 0.20 26.79
N LYS A 90 1.69 0.55 26.65
CA LYS A 90 0.67 -0.35 26.09
C LYS A 90 0.76 -0.39 24.57
N SER A 91 0.08 -1.34 23.93
CA SER A 91 0.08 -1.43 22.45
C SER A 91 -0.48 -0.16 21.80
N ASP A 92 -1.54 0.42 22.37
CA ASP A 92 -2.10 1.70 21.91
C ASP A 92 -1.09 2.86 22.00
N ASP A 93 -0.23 2.86 23.03
CA ASP A 93 0.80 3.88 23.21
C ASP A 93 1.93 3.75 22.16
N ILE A 94 2.17 2.54 21.64
CA ILE A 94 3.13 2.32 20.54
C ILE A 94 2.59 2.87 19.23
N GLU A 95 1.31 2.65 18.94
CA GLU A 95 0.64 3.24 17.77
C GLU A 95 0.72 4.76 17.82
N GLU A 96 0.40 5.36 18.98
CA GLU A 96 0.45 6.82 19.16
C GLU A 96 1.87 7.38 19.12
N LEU A 97 2.86 6.65 19.65
CA LEU A 97 4.27 7.01 19.53
C LEU A 97 4.69 7.05 18.05
N LEU A 98 4.38 6.02 17.26
CA LEU A 98 4.70 5.99 15.83
C LEU A 98 4.00 7.13 15.08
N ARG A 99 2.74 7.40 15.41
CA ARG A 99 1.98 8.52 14.83
C ARG A 99 2.62 9.86 15.14
N THR A 100 3.04 10.09 16.38
CA THR A 100 3.72 11.33 16.80
C THR A 100 5.05 11.53 16.07
N LEU A 101 5.80 10.45 15.85
CA LEU A 101 7.08 10.49 15.13
C LEU A 101 6.96 10.90 13.65
N LYS A 102 5.78 10.76 13.05
CA LYS A 102 5.51 11.19 11.68
C LYS A 102 5.43 12.71 11.54
N TYR A 103 4.81 13.39 12.50
CA TYR A 103 4.41 14.80 12.37
C TYR A 103 5.44 15.79 12.93
N GLU A 104 6.26 15.35 13.87
CA GLU A 104 7.19 16.25 14.53
C GLU A 104 8.57 16.26 13.86
N ASN A 105 9.23 17.42 13.89
CA ASN A 105 10.61 17.64 13.45
C ASN A 105 11.65 16.82 14.26
N TYR A 106 11.26 15.78 15.00
CA TYR A 106 12.14 14.81 15.66
C TYR A 106 13.10 14.12 14.67
N THR A 107 12.79 14.19 13.37
CA THR A 107 13.63 13.75 12.24
C THR A 107 14.83 14.65 11.94
N SER A 108 15.00 15.77 12.66
CA SER A 108 16.16 16.67 12.52
C SER A 108 17.50 15.92 12.60
N ASN A 109 17.56 14.86 13.42
CA ASN A 109 18.69 13.94 13.47
C ASN A 109 18.26 12.53 13.01
N LYS A 110 18.66 12.17 11.79
CA LYS A 110 18.39 10.87 11.16
C LYS A 110 18.91 9.68 11.98
N TYR A 111 19.99 9.85 12.74
CA TYR A 111 20.55 8.79 13.57
C TYR A 111 19.64 8.46 14.75
N HIS A 112 19.16 9.47 15.47
CA HIS A 112 18.23 9.28 16.58
C HIS A 112 16.91 8.67 16.11
N PHE A 113 16.35 9.18 15.00
CA PHE A 113 15.13 8.61 14.41
C PHE A 113 15.30 7.13 14.05
N LYS A 114 16.41 6.77 13.36
CA LYS A 114 16.69 5.38 13.00
C LYS A 114 16.80 4.49 14.25
N ARG A 115 17.52 4.94 15.27
CA ARG A 115 17.70 4.17 16.52
C ARG A 115 16.36 3.97 17.23
N LEU A 116 15.50 5.00 17.27
CA LEU A 116 14.18 4.91 17.87
C LEU A 116 13.29 3.91 17.14
N MET A 117 13.26 3.99 15.80
CA MET A 117 12.52 3.03 14.98
C MET A 117 13.02 1.59 15.19
N GLN A 118 14.32 1.37 15.40
CA GLN A 118 14.87 0.04 15.71
C GLN A 118 14.43 -0.48 17.07
N ILE A 119 14.30 0.39 18.07
CA ILE A 119 13.85 -0.01 19.41
C ILE A 119 12.34 -0.28 19.39
N ILE A 120 11.55 0.55 18.70
CA ILE A 120 10.13 0.29 18.49
C ILE A 120 9.93 -1.03 17.72
N ASP A 121 10.70 -1.27 16.65
CA ASP A 121 10.66 -2.53 15.91
C ASP A 121 10.94 -3.76 16.79
N ALA A 122 11.95 -3.68 17.66
CA ALA A 122 12.27 -4.74 18.61
C ALA A 122 11.13 -4.97 19.61
N GLU A 123 10.52 -3.92 20.14
CA GLU A 123 9.39 -4.02 21.07
C GLU A 123 8.12 -4.58 20.38
N CYS A 124 7.83 -4.14 19.16
CA CYS A 124 6.70 -4.69 18.41
C CYS A 124 6.93 -6.19 18.13
N CYS A 125 8.18 -6.61 17.89
CA CYS A 125 8.52 -8.01 17.72
C CYS A 125 8.30 -8.85 19.00
N THR A 126 8.59 -8.32 20.19
CA THR A 126 8.41 -9.06 21.45
C THR A 126 6.93 -9.24 21.79
N ARG A 127 6.07 -8.32 21.34
CA ARG A 127 4.63 -8.33 21.59
C ARG A 127 3.82 -9.09 20.56
N LEU A 128 4.39 -9.38 19.39
CA LEU A 128 3.67 -9.85 18.22
C LEU A 128 2.72 -11.04 18.51
N ASP A 129 3.15 -11.99 19.33
CA ASP A 129 2.37 -13.20 19.64
C ASP A 129 1.08 -12.91 20.42
N TYR A 130 0.98 -11.74 21.05
CA TYR A 130 -0.16 -11.31 21.86
C TYR A 130 -1.04 -10.26 21.17
N LEU A 131 -0.69 -9.85 19.95
CA LEU A 131 -1.47 -8.86 19.18
C LEU A 131 -2.51 -9.57 18.31
N ASP A 132 -3.70 -8.97 18.22
CA ASP A 132 -4.70 -9.37 17.22
C ASP A 132 -4.33 -8.85 15.82
N SER A 133 -4.96 -9.44 14.79
CA SER A 133 -4.72 -9.08 13.38
C SER A 133 -4.97 -7.60 13.11
N ALA A 134 -6.03 -7.03 13.68
CA ALA A 134 -6.37 -5.61 13.54
C ALA A 134 -5.25 -4.69 14.06
N THR A 135 -4.73 -4.98 15.26
CA THR A 135 -3.64 -4.20 15.87
C THR A 135 -2.34 -4.34 15.08
N ILE A 136 -2.02 -5.57 14.62
CA ILE A 136 -0.86 -5.79 13.75
C ILE A 136 -0.95 -4.90 12.49
N LEU A 137 -2.11 -4.86 11.84
CA LEU A 137 -2.33 -4.08 10.62
C LEU A 137 -2.26 -2.56 10.87
N ARG A 138 -2.75 -2.07 12.03
CA ARG A 138 -2.60 -0.67 12.44
C ARG A 138 -1.13 -0.29 12.66
N ILE A 139 -0.36 -1.12 13.37
CA ILE A 139 1.07 -0.87 13.57
C ILE A 139 1.81 -0.89 12.23
N LEU A 140 1.54 -1.86 11.35
CA LEU A 140 2.10 -1.90 9.99
C LEU A 140 1.79 -0.63 9.19
N ASN A 141 0.61 -0.06 9.39
CA ASN A 141 0.21 1.18 8.74
C ASN A 141 1.03 2.37 9.25
N GLU A 142 1.20 2.51 10.56
CA GLU A 142 2.01 3.57 11.15
C GLU A 142 3.49 3.45 10.75
N PHE A 143 4.03 2.23 10.66
CA PHE A 143 5.36 1.99 10.07
C PHE A 143 5.42 2.41 8.60
N THR A 144 4.40 2.10 7.80
CA THR A 144 4.36 2.45 6.37
C THR A 144 4.35 3.97 6.18
N GLN A 145 3.66 4.69 7.05
CA GLN A 145 3.62 6.16 7.01
C GLN A 145 4.94 6.78 7.50
N SER A 146 5.58 6.19 8.51
CA SER A 146 6.83 6.70 9.09
C SER A 146 8.06 6.40 8.22
N VAL A 147 8.12 5.22 7.60
CA VAL A 147 9.29 4.71 6.85
C VAL A 147 8.91 4.03 5.53
N PRO A 148 8.19 4.73 4.62
CA PRO A 148 7.53 4.12 3.46
C PRO A 148 8.46 3.34 2.52
N ASN A 149 9.68 3.84 2.32
CA ASN A 149 10.65 3.21 1.41
C ASN A 149 11.47 2.09 2.08
N ARG A 150 11.42 1.99 3.41
CA ARG A 150 12.32 1.15 4.21
C ARG A 150 11.60 0.18 5.15
N ILE A 151 10.27 0.11 5.11
CA ILE A 151 9.49 -0.77 5.99
C ILE A 151 9.98 -2.23 5.98
N ARG A 152 10.45 -2.72 4.84
CA ARG A 152 10.97 -4.09 4.67
C ARG A 152 12.27 -4.38 5.41
N GLU A 153 12.99 -3.35 5.86
CA GLU A 153 14.20 -3.49 6.66
C GLU A 153 13.90 -3.83 8.14
N TYR A 154 12.64 -3.68 8.56
CA TYR A 154 12.22 -3.87 9.95
C TYR A 154 11.77 -5.32 10.18
N GLN A 155 12.17 -5.90 11.31
CA GLN A 155 11.87 -7.29 11.62
C GLN A 155 10.39 -7.51 11.91
N PHE A 156 9.75 -6.54 12.56
CA PHE A 156 8.33 -6.58 12.88
C PHE A 156 7.51 -6.75 11.61
N TYR A 157 7.80 -5.97 10.57
CA TYR A 157 7.09 -6.09 9.30
C TYR A 157 7.16 -7.53 8.74
N ASN A 158 8.35 -8.14 8.72
CA ASN A 158 8.51 -9.50 8.17
C ASN A 158 7.73 -10.53 9.02
N LYS A 159 7.91 -10.50 10.35
CA LYS A 159 7.24 -11.42 11.27
C LYS A 159 5.72 -11.24 11.30
N ALA A 160 5.25 -9.99 11.22
CA ALA A 160 3.83 -9.65 11.17
C ALA A 160 3.16 -10.22 9.92
N ILE A 161 3.81 -10.12 8.76
CA ILE A 161 3.28 -10.71 7.52
C ILE A 161 3.25 -12.23 7.60
N ASP A 162 4.29 -12.86 8.15
CA ASP A 162 4.29 -14.31 8.38
C ASP A 162 3.15 -14.74 9.32
N ARG A 163 2.93 -13.98 10.40
CA ARG A 163 1.84 -14.20 11.36
C ARG A 163 0.46 -14.10 10.70
N LEU A 164 0.19 -12.99 10.00
CA LEU A 164 -1.06 -12.77 9.27
C LEU A 164 -1.32 -13.87 8.22
N ILE A 165 -0.26 -14.35 7.55
CA ILE A 165 -0.37 -15.47 6.60
C ILE A 165 -0.66 -16.81 7.29
N SER A 166 -0.11 -17.05 8.47
CA SER A 166 -0.43 -18.26 9.25
C SER A 166 -1.90 -18.32 9.67
N GLU A 167 -2.52 -17.15 9.86
CA GLU A 167 -3.91 -16.99 10.30
C GLU A 167 -4.86 -16.54 9.18
N VAL A 168 -4.42 -16.64 7.92
CA VAL A 168 -5.16 -16.11 6.75
C VAL A 168 -6.59 -16.63 6.62
N GLY A 169 -6.91 -17.77 7.24
CA GLY A 169 -8.26 -18.33 7.26
C GLY A 169 -9.24 -17.64 8.21
N PHE A 170 -8.75 -16.82 9.15
CA PHE A 170 -9.54 -16.12 10.15
C PHE A 170 -9.64 -14.60 9.90
N LEU A 171 -8.91 -14.09 8.90
CA LEU A 171 -8.92 -12.68 8.56
C LEU A 171 -10.25 -12.28 7.91
N SER A 172 -10.75 -11.10 8.27
CA SER A 172 -11.86 -10.46 7.56
C SER A 172 -11.46 -10.08 6.12
N LYS A 173 -12.43 -9.75 5.27
CA LYS A 173 -12.17 -9.23 3.91
C LYS A 173 -11.23 -8.02 3.95
N GLU A 174 -11.47 -7.09 4.86
CA GLU A 174 -10.71 -5.86 5.03
C GLU A 174 -9.27 -6.14 5.48
N GLU A 175 -9.10 -7.02 6.46
CA GLU A 175 -7.78 -7.44 6.95
C GLU A 175 -7.00 -8.20 5.87
N LEU A 176 -7.69 -9.02 5.09
CA LEU A 176 -7.12 -9.76 3.97
C LEU A 176 -6.65 -8.80 2.87
N LEU A 177 -7.41 -7.75 2.55
CA LEU A 177 -7.03 -6.73 1.57
C LEU A 177 -5.81 -5.92 2.05
N GLN A 178 -5.77 -5.53 3.33
CA GLN A 178 -4.59 -4.85 3.90
C GLN A 178 -3.36 -5.78 3.89
N THR A 179 -3.54 -7.05 4.23
CA THR A 179 -2.47 -8.07 4.15
C THR A 179 -1.95 -8.22 2.72
N ILE A 180 -2.84 -8.27 1.73
CA ILE A 180 -2.49 -8.29 0.29
C ILE A 180 -1.66 -7.06 -0.08
N PHE A 181 -2.05 -5.87 0.39
CA PHE A 181 -1.30 -4.63 0.16
C PHE A 181 0.13 -4.73 0.69
N TYR A 182 0.31 -5.16 1.94
CA TYR A 182 1.63 -5.26 2.56
C TYR A 182 2.51 -6.30 1.88
N ILE A 183 1.97 -7.47 1.51
CA ILE A 183 2.69 -8.45 0.68
C ILE A 183 3.13 -7.83 -0.66
N GLY A 184 2.30 -6.95 -1.23
CA GLY A 184 2.63 -6.17 -2.42
C GLY A 184 3.86 -5.25 -2.26
N LEU A 185 4.27 -4.92 -1.03
CA LEU A 185 5.47 -4.14 -0.75
C LEU A 185 6.76 -4.96 -0.89
N GLU A 186 6.72 -6.28 -0.64
CA GLU A 186 7.86 -7.21 -0.78
C GLU A 186 8.52 -7.21 -2.18
N LYS A 187 7.81 -6.71 -3.19
CA LYS A 187 8.21 -6.77 -4.61
C LYS A 187 8.36 -8.24 -5.04
N LYS A 188 9.15 -8.51 -6.08
CA LYS A 188 9.24 -9.82 -6.72
C LYS A 188 10.08 -10.78 -5.87
N SER A 189 9.43 -11.59 -5.05
CA SER A 189 10.03 -12.73 -4.35
C SER A 189 9.13 -13.97 -4.49
N LYS A 190 9.72 -15.18 -4.51
CA LYS A 190 8.93 -16.43 -4.57
C LYS A 190 8.00 -16.55 -3.36
N ASN A 191 8.47 -16.15 -2.17
CA ASN A 191 7.69 -16.16 -0.94
C ASN A 191 6.45 -15.28 -1.05
N ALA A 192 6.61 -14.02 -1.49
CA ALA A 192 5.49 -13.10 -1.68
C ALA A 192 4.44 -13.64 -2.66
N GLN A 193 4.86 -14.34 -3.73
CA GLN A 193 3.90 -14.97 -4.64
C GLN A 193 3.12 -16.12 -4.00
N VAL A 194 3.74 -16.88 -3.11
CA VAL A 194 3.06 -17.97 -2.38
C VAL A 194 2.06 -17.38 -1.39
N MET A 195 2.50 -16.42 -0.58
CA MET A 195 1.65 -15.69 0.38
C MET A 195 0.45 -15.04 -0.30
N LEU A 196 0.69 -14.31 -1.40
CA LEU A 196 -0.37 -13.63 -2.12
C LEU A 196 -1.39 -14.59 -2.73
N ARG A 197 -0.95 -15.75 -3.22
CA ARG A 197 -1.88 -16.80 -3.70
C ARG A 197 -2.72 -17.37 -2.57
N LYS A 198 -2.15 -17.57 -1.37
CA LYS A 198 -2.92 -18.01 -0.20
C LYS A 198 -4.01 -16.99 0.15
N CYS A 199 -3.67 -15.70 0.19
CA CYS A 199 -4.67 -14.66 0.45
C CYS A 199 -5.77 -14.64 -0.61
N MET A 200 -5.41 -14.67 -1.90
CA MET A 200 -6.40 -14.64 -2.99
C MET A 200 -7.34 -15.87 -2.98
N GLN A 201 -6.89 -17.02 -2.47
CA GLN A 201 -7.73 -18.22 -2.34
C GLN A 201 -8.76 -18.10 -1.22
N LYS A 202 -8.57 -17.17 -0.27
CA LYS A 202 -9.50 -16.93 0.83
C LYS A 202 -10.59 -15.91 0.51
N LEU A 203 -10.43 -15.12 -0.55
CA LEU A 203 -11.50 -14.27 -1.05
C LEU A 203 -12.64 -15.15 -1.57
N THR A 204 -13.82 -14.99 -0.95
CA THR A 204 -15.05 -15.65 -1.39
C THR A 204 -15.59 -15.01 -2.67
N LYS A 205 -16.60 -15.64 -3.27
CA LYS A 205 -17.28 -15.06 -4.43
C LYS A 205 -17.93 -13.70 -4.07
N GLU A 206 -18.57 -13.61 -2.92
CA GLU A 206 -19.21 -12.40 -2.41
C GLU A 206 -18.19 -11.29 -2.15
N ASP A 207 -17.02 -11.62 -1.58
CA ASP A 207 -15.93 -10.65 -1.38
C ASP A 207 -15.50 -10.02 -2.70
N ILE A 208 -15.37 -10.85 -3.75
CA ILE A 208 -14.92 -10.42 -5.08
C ILE A 208 -15.98 -9.55 -5.77
N GLU A 209 -17.25 -9.92 -5.67
CA GLU A 209 -18.37 -9.17 -6.27
C GLU A 209 -18.58 -7.81 -5.60
N SER A 210 -18.25 -7.70 -4.31
CA SER A 210 -18.39 -6.47 -3.52
C SER A 210 -17.14 -5.58 -3.51
N LEU A 211 -16.12 -5.84 -4.34
CA LEU A 211 -14.91 -5.02 -4.39
C LEU A 211 -15.18 -3.62 -4.96
N SER A 212 -14.76 -2.58 -4.24
CA SER A 212 -14.62 -1.22 -4.78
C SER A 212 -13.48 -1.15 -5.81
N VAL A 213 -13.39 -0.04 -6.54
CA VAL A 213 -12.31 0.16 -7.53
C VAL A 213 -10.94 0.17 -6.84
N GLU A 214 -10.85 0.80 -5.69
CA GLU A 214 -9.66 0.94 -4.88
C GLU A 214 -9.23 -0.42 -4.30
N GLU A 215 -10.18 -1.20 -3.77
CA GLU A 215 -9.93 -2.57 -3.29
C GLU A 215 -9.44 -3.48 -4.43
N LEU A 216 -10.08 -3.39 -5.59
CA LEU A 216 -9.64 -4.10 -6.78
C LEU A 216 -8.23 -3.67 -7.18
N CYS A 217 -7.92 -2.37 -7.10
CA CYS A 217 -6.60 -1.82 -7.36
C CYS A 217 -5.55 -2.31 -6.35
N ILE A 218 -5.91 -2.55 -5.08
CA ILE A 218 -5.00 -3.17 -4.09
C ILE A 218 -4.55 -4.55 -4.56
N ILE A 219 -5.49 -5.40 -4.98
CA ILE A 219 -5.20 -6.75 -5.49
C ILE A 219 -4.36 -6.66 -6.77
N CYS A 220 -4.80 -5.84 -7.72
CA CYS A 220 -4.14 -5.62 -9.01
C CYS A 220 -2.69 -5.14 -8.85
N ASN A 221 -2.46 -4.12 -8.02
CA ASN A 221 -1.14 -3.55 -7.78
C ASN A 221 -0.22 -4.57 -7.09
N SER A 222 -0.72 -5.28 -6.08
CA SER A 222 0.06 -6.25 -5.31
C SER A 222 0.46 -7.46 -6.16
N THR A 223 -0.46 -7.98 -6.98
CA THR A 223 -0.17 -9.07 -7.92
C THR A 223 0.81 -8.65 -9.02
N PHE A 224 0.69 -7.43 -9.55
CA PHE A 224 1.65 -6.88 -10.49
C PHE A 224 3.06 -6.73 -9.87
N LYS A 225 3.19 -6.10 -8.70
CA LYS A 225 4.47 -5.85 -8.02
C LYS A 225 5.21 -7.15 -7.64
N THR A 226 4.47 -8.19 -7.28
CA THR A 226 5.03 -9.53 -6.95
C THR A 226 5.21 -10.42 -8.19
N SER A 227 4.80 -9.95 -9.37
CA SER A 227 4.72 -10.75 -10.61
C SER A 227 3.86 -12.01 -10.47
N THR A 228 2.83 -11.97 -9.63
CA THR A 228 1.86 -13.05 -9.42
C THR A 228 0.76 -12.97 -10.47
N LYS A 229 0.43 -14.11 -11.10
CA LYS A 229 -0.72 -14.20 -12.01
C LYS A 229 -2.01 -14.40 -11.21
N ILE A 230 -3.04 -13.66 -11.57
CA ILE A 230 -4.40 -13.82 -11.07
C ILE A 230 -5.01 -15.02 -11.80
N ARG A 231 -5.35 -16.07 -11.06
CA ARG A 231 -6.01 -17.28 -11.60
C ARG A 231 -7.53 -17.19 -11.54
N ASN A 232 -8.06 -16.39 -10.61
CA ASN A 232 -9.49 -16.21 -10.47
C ASN A 232 -10.00 -15.33 -11.62
N ARG A 233 -10.78 -15.92 -12.53
CA ARG A 233 -11.31 -15.22 -13.70
C ARG A 233 -12.28 -14.11 -13.31
N GLN A 234 -13.06 -14.26 -12.25
CA GLN A 234 -14.01 -13.24 -11.80
C GLN A 234 -13.30 -11.92 -11.46
N ILE A 235 -12.12 -11.97 -10.85
CA ILE A 235 -11.32 -10.76 -10.58
C ILE A 235 -10.93 -10.07 -11.90
N LEU A 236 -10.51 -10.83 -12.91
CA LEU A 236 -10.14 -10.28 -14.22
C LEU A 236 -11.35 -9.70 -14.97
N GLU A 237 -12.51 -10.36 -14.90
CA GLU A 237 -13.76 -9.83 -15.46
C GLU A 237 -14.18 -8.55 -14.73
N ASN A 238 -14.02 -8.47 -13.41
CA ASN A 238 -14.27 -7.24 -12.64
C ASN A 238 -13.32 -6.11 -13.06
N VAL A 239 -12.04 -6.40 -13.35
CA VAL A 239 -11.10 -5.41 -13.91
C VAL A 239 -11.58 -4.91 -15.27
N LYS A 240 -11.97 -5.84 -16.16
CA LYS A 240 -12.53 -5.49 -17.48
C LYS A 240 -13.77 -4.60 -17.34
N LYS A 241 -14.75 -5.05 -16.56
CA LYS A 241 -16.00 -4.32 -16.31
C LYS A 241 -15.72 -2.93 -15.74
N THR A 242 -14.79 -2.83 -14.78
CA THR A 242 -14.39 -1.55 -14.21
C THR A 242 -13.81 -0.60 -15.25
N ILE A 243 -12.98 -1.08 -16.18
CA ILE A 243 -12.45 -0.24 -17.27
C ILE A 243 -13.57 0.22 -18.22
N ASN A 244 -14.49 -0.67 -18.58
CA ASN A 244 -15.55 -0.37 -19.54
C ASN A 244 -16.62 0.56 -18.95
N ASP A 245 -17.04 0.32 -17.72
CA ASP A 245 -18.18 1.01 -17.11
C ASP A 245 -17.77 2.34 -16.45
N LYS A 246 -16.50 2.46 -16.00
CA LYS A 246 -16.03 3.61 -15.20
C LYS A 246 -15.02 4.46 -15.97
N LEU A 247 -15.46 5.04 -17.09
CA LEU A 247 -14.61 5.88 -17.97
C LEU A 247 -13.99 7.09 -17.27
N TYR A 248 -14.56 7.58 -16.17
CA TYR A 248 -13.97 8.65 -15.36
C TYR A 248 -12.57 8.29 -14.84
N LEU A 249 -12.23 6.98 -14.73
CA LEU A 249 -10.90 6.52 -14.35
C LEU A 249 -9.82 6.98 -15.32
N LEU A 250 -10.14 7.36 -16.56
CA LEU A 250 -9.15 7.96 -17.47
C LEU A 250 -8.63 9.32 -16.99
N LYS A 251 -9.39 10.01 -16.12
CA LYS A 251 -8.90 11.20 -15.41
C LYS A 251 -7.99 10.82 -14.23
N ASP A 252 -8.18 9.64 -13.64
CA ASP A 252 -7.26 9.02 -12.69
C ASP A 252 -6.30 8.04 -13.39
N THR A 253 -5.33 8.62 -14.09
CA THR A 253 -4.29 7.88 -14.81
C THR A 253 -3.59 6.83 -13.94
N ALA A 254 -3.47 7.06 -12.62
CA ALA A 254 -2.77 6.17 -11.72
C ALA A 254 -3.52 4.84 -11.51
N LEU A 255 -4.81 4.90 -11.15
CA LEU A 255 -5.65 3.72 -10.99
C LEU A 255 -5.90 3.02 -12.33
N PHE A 256 -6.16 3.79 -13.39
CA PHE A 256 -6.35 3.24 -14.73
C PHE A 256 -5.13 2.43 -15.20
N ILE A 257 -3.92 2.96 -15.01
CA ILE A 257 -2.68 2.23 -15.35
C ILE A 257 -2.56 0.91 -14.58
N ILE A 258 -2.99 0.84 -13.31
CA ILE A 258 -2.94 -0.39 -12.51
C ILE A 258 -3.86 -1.46 -13.13
N LEU A 259 -5.08 -1.09 -13.51
CA LEU A 259 -6.06 -1.99 -14.11
C LEU A 259 -5.56 -2.50 -15.48
N VAL A 260 -5.08 -1.61 -16.35
CA VAL A 260 -4.53 -1.98 -17.66
C VAL A 260 -3.28 -2.87 -17.52
N LYS A 261 -2.37 -2.52 -16.59
CA LYS A 261 -1.20 -3.36 -16.29
C LYS A 261 -1.61 -4.75 -15.83
N THR A 262 -2.71 -4.86 -15.09
CA THR A 262 -3.20 -6.15 -14.60
C THR A 262 -3.71 -7.02 -15.73
N LEU A 263 -4.51 -6.48 -16.66
CA LEU A 263 -4.98 -7.24 -17.83
C LEU A 263 -3.80 -7.71 -18.69
N ARG A 264 -2.88 -6.79 -19.02
CA ARG A 264 -1.66 -7.12 -19.78
C ARG A 264 -0.80 -8.16 -19.08
N HIS A 265 -0.55 -7.97 -17.78
CA HIS A 265 0.25 -8.89 -16.97
C HIS A 265 -0.39 -10.27 -16.95
N ASN A 266 -1.71 -10.39 -16.92
CA ASN A 266 -2.39 -11.69 -16.93
C ASN A 266 -2.64 -12.27 -18.33
N ARG A 267 -2.22 -11.58 -19.41
CA ARG A 267 -2.56 -11.94 -20.80
C ARG A 267 -4.07 -12.06 -21.01
N TYR A 268 -4.82 -11.23 -20.30
CA TYR A 268 -6.27 -11.16 -20.41
C TYR A 268 -6.61 -10.08 -21.44
N GLN A 269 -6.71 -10.49 -22.70
CA GLN A 269 -6.98 -9.62 -23.84
C GLN A 269 -8.43 -9.77 -24.26
N ASP A 270 -9.10 -8.65 -24.47
CA ASP A 270 -10.51 -8.56 -24.80
C ASP A 270 -10.66 -7.34 -25.73
N GLU A 271 -11.24 -7.55 -26.92
CA GLU A 271 -11.34 -6.52 -27.95
C GLU A 271 -12.19 -5.34 -27.50
N ASP A 272 -13.26 -5.60 -26.72
CA ASP A 272 -14.14 -4.55 -26.22
C ASP A 272 -13.39 -3.60 -25.30
N VAL A 273 -12.51 -4.12 -24.44
CA VAL A 273 -11.66 -3.29 -23.58
C VAL A 273 -10.73 -2.42 -24.41
N LEU A 274 -10.10 -2.97 -25.45
CA LEU A 274 -9.19 -2.21 -26.31
C LEU A 274 -9.94 -1.13 -27.09
N ASN A 275 -11.14 -1.44 -27.59
CA ASN A 275 -12.02 -0.52 -28.29
C ASN A 275 -12.49 0.61 -27.38
N THR A 276 -12.90 0.29 -26.15
CA THR A 276 -13.28 1.29 -25.15
C THR A 276 -12.11 2.21 -24.84
N ILE A 277 -10.94 1.67 -24.48
CA ILE A 277 -9.75 2.48 -24.17
C ILE A 277 -9.39 3.39 -25.35
N SER A 278 -9.36 2.85 -26.57
CA SER A 278 -8.99 3.60 -27.77
C SER A 278 -9.99 4.71 -28.07
N SER A 279 -11.28 4.39 -28.06
CA SER A 279 -12.37 5.34 -28.32
C SER A 279 -12.38 6.46 -27.28
N THR A 280 -12.22 6.15 -25.99
CA THR A 280 -12.25 7.20 -24.97
C THR A 280 -10.99 8.06 -24.97
N ILE A 281 -9.80 7.51 -25.28
CA ILE A 281 -8.59 8.33 -25.50
C ILE A 281 -8.78 9.27 -26.69
N PHE A 282 -9.35 8.76 -27.79
CA PHE A 282 -9.62 9.58 -28.98
C PHE A 282 -10.60 10.71 -28.64
N PHE A 283 -11.74 10.37 -28.04
CA PHE A 283 -12.75 11.33 -27.61
C PHE A 283 -12.16 12.42 -26.70
N ASN A 284 -11.40 12.05 -25.66
CA ASN A 284 -10.81 13.04 -24.75
C ASN A 284 -9.84 14.00 -25.46
N LYS A 285 -9.12 13.54 -26.49
CA LYS A 285 -8.22 14.40 -27.29
C LYS A 285 -8.98 15.31 -28.25
N THR A 286 -10.14 14.87 -28.73
CA THR A 286 -10.88 15.59 -29.78
C THR A 286 -12.06 16.39 -29.25
N HIS A 287 -12.53 16.19 -28.01
CA HIS A 287 -13.73 16.81 -27.47
C HIS A 287 -13.74 18.34 -27.57
N GLN A 288 -12.58 18.98 -27.41
CA GLN A 288 -12.40 20.44 -27.51
C GLN A 288 -12.75 21.00 -28.91
N PHE A 289 -12.68 20.18 -29.96
CA PHE A 289 -13.03 20.60 -31.33
C PHE A 289 -14.54 20.47 -31.63
N TYR A 290 -15.31 19.86 -30.72
CA TYR A 290 -16.75 19.67 -30.89
C TYR A 290 -17.58 20.70 -30.11
N TYR A 291 -16.95 21.57 -29.31
CA TYR A 291 -17.65 22.71 -28.73
C TYR A 291 -17.69 23.85 -29.75
N ALA A 292 -18.89 24.21 -30.20
CA ALA A 292 -19.09 25.47 -30.88
C ALA A 292 -18.81 26.62 -29.90
N PRO A 293 -18.04 27.65 -30.28
CA PRO A 293 -17.89 28.84 -29.44
C PRO A 293 -19.27 29.46 -29.20
N ALA A 294 -19.57 29.73 -27.93
CA ALA A 294 -20.78 30.42 -27.49
C ALA A 294 -20.76 31.90 -27.92
#